data_AF-A0A969F371-F1
#
_entry.id   AF-A0A969F371-F1
#
_cell.length_a   1.000
_cell.length_b   1.000
_cell.length_c   1.000
_cell.angle_alpha   90.00
_cell.angle_beta   90.00
_cell.angle_gamma   90.00
#
_symmetry.space_group_name_H-M   'P 1'
#
loop_
_entity.id
_entity.type
_entity.pdbx_description
1 polymer ?
#
loop_
_entity_poly.entity_id
_entity_poly.type
_entity_poly.pdbx_seq_one_letter_code
_entity_poly.pdbx_strand_id
1 'polypeptide(L)'
;MDLIMGHIQQLAPTGQRVLQLAACIGARFDLSTLALAAQQTPQQTAVTLWESIIAGLVIPLNDEYRLAVFDVPTNAAYKFAHDRIQQAAYALLDEAEKQAAHQQIGRYLLQAAGADGREAAIFTILNHLNLAQPLLTTQDERDDLAALNLIAGQKAMTSAAFLPALDYLSSGIHLVGQAAWERIYDLTMALHTQAASAAYLSGQYAQMNRWAEEVITHGRTLLDQTPVYETIIQASTHQNKLDEALDTAVTILKQFAVTIPRHPTRRHLLPALLQTKRLLRGKSADDLLMCRP
;
A
#
# COMPACT_ATOMS: atom_id res chain seq x y z
N MET A 1 19.56 -17.92 -21.24
CA MET A 1 18.35 -17.08 -21.37
C MET A 1 17.95 -16.95 -22.85
N ASP A 2 18.93 -16.88 -23.75
CA ASP A 2 18.74 -16.69 -25.19
C ASP A 2 17.83 -17.71 -25.89
N LEU A 3 17.83 -18.99 -25.50
CA LEU A 3 16.97 -20.00 -26.14
C LEU A 3 15.47 -19.75 -25.93
N ILE A 4 15.05 -19.29 -24.73
CA ILE A 4 13.63 -19.03 -24.44
C ILE A 4 13.17 -17.76 -25.15
N MET A 5 14.02 -16.73 -25.16
CA MET A 5 13.75 -15.48 -25.88
C MET A 5 13.61 -15.74 -27.39
N GLY A 6 14.46 -16.61 -27.96
CA GLY A 6 14.35 -17.04 -29.35
C GLY A 6 13.02 -17.75 -29.67
N HIS A 7 12.51 -18.61 -28.77
CA HIS A 7 11.19 -19.24 -28.96
C HIS A 7 10.04 -18.23 -28.92
N ILE A 8 10.11 -17.23 -28.02
CA ILE A 8 9.10 -16.16 -27.99
C ILE A 8 9.16 -15.36 -29.29
N GLN A 9 10.35 -15.02 -29.78
CA GLN A 9 10.54 -14.26 -31.02
C GLN A 9 10.11 -15.00 -32.30
N GLN A 10 9.90 -16.32 -32.23
CA GLN A 10 9.34 -17.11 -33.33
C GLN A 10 7.82 -16.98 -33.46
N LEU A 11 7.13 -16.54 -32.41
CA LEU A 11 5.68 -16.28 -32.46
C LEU A 11 5.36 -15.12 -33.41
N ALA A 12 4.13 -15.06 -33.90
CA ALA A 12 3.64 -13.88 -34.60
C ALA A 12 3.76 -12.62 -33.72
N PRO A 13 3.96 -11.41 -34.28
CA PRO A 13 4.11 -10.18 -33.49
C PRO A 13 2.97 -9.93 -32.49
N THR A 14 1.74 -10.31 -32.86
CA THR A 14 0.58 -10.25 -31.96
C THR A 14 0.67 -11.25 -30.81
N GLY A 15 1.15 -12.48 -31.08
CA GLY A 15 1.41 -13.52 -30.07
C GLY A 15 2.48 -13.09 -29.08
N GLN A 16 3.58 -12.50 -29.58
CA GLN A 16 4.63 -11.91 -28.73
C GLN A 16 4.05 -10.84 -27.83
N ARG A 17 3.27 -9.90 -28.38
CA ARG A 17 2.68 -8.81 -27.61
C ARG A 17 1.74 -9.31 -26.52
N VAL A 18 0.87 -10.27 -26.83
CA VAL A 18 -0.04 -10.85 -25.83
C VAL A 18 0.75 -11.55 -24.72
N LEU A 19 1.83 -12.27 -25.05
CA LEU A 19 2.65 -12.95 -24.06
C LEU A 19 3.42 -11.96 -23.16
N GLN A 20 3.92 -10.86 -23.72
CA GLN A 20 4.54 -9.77 -22.97
C GLN A 20 3.56 -9.14 -21.96
N LEU A 21 2.33 -8.84 -22.39
CA LEU A 21 1.29 -8.29 -21.53
C LEU A 21 0.86 -9.29 -20.44
N ALA A 22 0.76 -10.57 -20.78
CA ALA A 22 0.53 -11.63 -19.81
C ALA A 22 1.62 -11.67 -18.74
N ALA A 23 2.88 -11.42 -19.13
CA ALA A 23 4.00 -11.36 -18.21
C ALA A 23 3.91 -10.18 -17.23
N CYS A 24 3.32 -9.05 -17.65
CA CYS A 24 3.00 -7.93 -16.78
C CYS A 24 1.91 -8.27 -15.75
N ILE A 25 0.95 -9.15 -16.09
CA ILE A 25 -0.12 -9.60 -15.17
C ILE A 25 0.46 -10.52 -14.10
N GLY A 26 1.23 -11.53 -14.50
CA GLY A 26 1.89 -12.44 -13.57
C GLY A 26 2.06 -13.86 -14.09
N ALA A 27 2.59 -14.74 -13.25
CA ALA A 27 2.82 -16.16 -13.60
C ALA A 27 1.51 -16.91 -13.93
N ARG A 28 0.38 -16.44 -13.40
CA ARG A 28 -0.97 -16.91 -13.66
C ARG A 28 -1.86 -15.71 -14.01
N PHE A 29 -2.74 -15.88 -14.97
CA PHE A 29 -3.60 -14.80 -15.47
C PHE A 29 -4.91 -15.36 -16.04
N ASP A 30 -5.98 -14.59 -15.91
CA ASP A 30 -7.26 -14.87 -16.55
C ASP A 30 -7.35 -14.20 -17.93
N LEU A 31 -8.20 -14.75 -18.79
CA LEU A 31 -8.38 -14.26 -20.16
C LEU A 31 -8.91 -12.83 -20.19
N SER A 32 -9.81 -12.45 -19.28
CA SER A 32 -10.47 -11.15 -19.30
C SER A 32 -9.49 -10.02 -19.00
N THR A 33 -8.64 -10.18 -17.98
CA THR A 33 -7.57 -9.22 -17.65
C THR A 33 -6.58 -9.09 -18.80
N LEU A 34 -6.19 -10.20 -19.41
CA LEU A 34 -5.25 -10.19 -20.54
C LEU A 34 -5.85 -9.56 -21.80
N ALA A 35 -7.10 -9.88 -22.12
CA ALA A 35 -7.80 -9.31 -23.26
C ALA A 35 -7.93 -7.79 -23.12
N LEU A 36 -8.25 -7.34 -21.91
CA LEU A 36 -8.26 -5.92 -21.62
C LEU A 36 -6.88 -5.31 -21.80
N ALA A 37 -5.81 -5.88 -21.23
CA ALA A 37 -4.46 -5.36 -21.39
C ALA A 37 -4.03 -5.29 -22.86
N ALA A 38 -4.46 -6.27 -23.67
CA ALA A 38 -4.21 -6.34 -25.11
C ALA A 38 -5.11 -5.40 -25.94
N GLN A 39 -6.12 -4.77 -25.33
CA GLN A 39 -7.15 -3.97 -26.01
C GLN A 39 -7.87 -4.77 -27.10
N GLN A 40 -8.16 -6.04 -26.79
CA GLN A 40 -8.78 -7.01 -27.68
C GLN A 40 -10.02 -7.62 -27.02
N THR A 41 -10.87 -8.29 -27.81
CA THR A 41 -11.92 -9.12 -27.23
C THR A 41 -11.31 -10.39 -26.59
N PRO A 42 -11.99 -11.01 -25.60
CA PRO A 42 -11.57 -12.30 -25.06
C PRO A 42 -11.35 -13.36 -26.15
N GLN A 43 -12.22 -13.39 -27.16
CA GLN A 43 -12.09 -14.31 -28.29
C GLN A 43 -10.81 -14.07 -29.09
N GLN A 44 -10.54 -12.82 -29.50
CA GLN A 44 -9.34 -12.46 -30.25
C GLN A 44 -8.07 -12.80 -29.47
N THR A 45 -8.10 -12.55 -28.17
CA THR A 45 -6.99 -12.85 -27.25
C THR A 45 -6.77 -14.35 -27.12
N ALA A 46 -7.84 -15.14 -27.01
CA ALA A 46 -7.77 -16.60 -26.94
C ALA A 46 -7.21 -17.21 -28.23
N VAL A 47 -7.65 -16.71 -29.39
CA VAL A 47 -7.10 -17.09 -30.70
C VAL A 47 -5.60 -16.78 -30.78
N THR A 48 -5.19 -15.60 -30.31
CA THR A 48 -3.78 -15.18 -30.33
C THR A 48 -2.92 -16.02 -29.37
N LEU A 49 -3.44 -16.37 -28.20
CA LEU A 49 -2.76 -17.25 -27.23
C LEU A 49 -2.56 -18.68 -27.73
N TRP A 50 -3.37 -19.12 -28.70
CA TRP A 50 -3.33 -20.51 -29.18
C TRP A 50 -1.94 -20.93 -29.67
N GLU A 51 -1.23 -20.02 -30.35
CA GLU A 51 0.14 -20.25 -30.80
C GLU A 51 1.10 -20.47 -29.60
N SER A 52 0.95 -19.67 -28.54
CA SER A 52 1.75 -19.82 -27.31
C SER A 52 1.45 -21.12 -26.57
N ILE A 53 0.21 -21.62 -26.66
CA ILE A 53 -0.19 -22.92 -26.09
C ILE A 53 0.44 -24.07 -26.87
N ILE A 54 0.37 -24.04 -28.21
CA ILE A 54 0.99 -25.06 -29.08
C ILE A 54 2.51 -25.08 -28.89
N ALA A 55 3.13 -23.91 -28.77
CA ALA A 55 4.57 -23.78 -28.51
C ALA A 55 4.99 -24.22 -27.09
N GLY A 56 4.04 -24.58 -26.21
CA GLY A 56 4.32 -25.02 -24.84
C GLY A 56 4.79 -23.89 -23.91
N LEU A 57 4.56 -22.62 -24.28
CA LEU A 57 4.95 -21.46 -23.49
C LEU A 57 3.92 -21.13 -22.40
N VAL A 58 2.65 -21.40 -22.68
CA VAL A 58 1.49 -21.15 -21.81
C VAL A 58 0.69 -22.44 -21.64
N ILE A 59 0.22 -22.69 -20.42
CA ILE A 59 -0.57 -23.86 -20.05
C ILE A 59 -1.96 -23.39 -19.58
N PRO A 60 -3.06 -23.83 -20.21
CA PRO A 60 -4.41 -23.62 -19.71
C PRO A 60 -4.63 -24.33 -18.36
N LEU A 61 -5.39 -23.70 -17.46
CA LEU A 61 -5.67 -24.20 -16.11
C LEU A 61 -7.04 -24.85 -15.97
N ASN A 62 -7.93 -24.64 -16.93
CA ASN A 62 -9.26 -25.24 -17.00
C ASN A 62 -9.61 -25.54 -18.47
N ASP A 63 -10.64 -26.33 -18.73
CA ASP A 63 -11.06 -26.69 -20.09
C ASP A 63 -11.84 -25.57 -20.81
N GLU A 64 -12.24 -24.51 -20.09
CA GLU A 64 -13.00 -23.39 -20.64
C GLU A 64 -12.23 -22.60 -21.70
N TYR A 65 -10.89 -22.68 -21.73
CA TYR A 65 -10.09 -22.07 -22.80
C TYR A 65 -10.49 -22.54 -24.21
N ARG A 66 -11.04 -23.76 -24.34
CA ARG A 66 -11.52 -24.29 -25.63
C ARG A 66 -12.77 -23.57 -26.10
N LEU A 67 -13.60 -23.12 -25.16
CA LEU A 67 -14.83 -22.37 -25.44
C LEU A 67 -14.52 -20.91 -25.77
N ALA A 68 -13.45 -20.35 -25.21
CA ALA A 68 -13.06 -18.96 -25.42
C ALA A 68 -12.83 -18.58 -26.89
N VAL A 69 -12.39 -19.55 -27.72
CA VAL A 69 -12.18 -19.35 -29.17
C VAL A 69 -13.50 -19.14 -29.93
N PHE A 70 -14.62 -19.59 -29.36
CA PHE A 70 -15.96 -19.51 -29.96
C PHE A 70 -16.80 -18.33 -29.45
N ASP A 71 -16.15 -17.31 -28.87
CA ASP A 71 -16.81 -16.12 -28.30
C ASP A 71 -17.84 -16.43 -27.20
N VAL A 72 -17.60 -17.53 -26.48
CA VAL A 72 -18.41 -17.91 -25.32
C VAL A 72 -17.82 -17.24 -24.08
N PRO A 73 -18.64 -16.58 -23.23
CA PRO A 73 -18.19 -16.09 -21.93
C PRO A 73 -17.58 -17.22 -21.10
N THR A 74 -16.35 -17.03 -20.63
CA THR A 74 -15.59 -18.05 -19.90
C THR A 74 -14.73 -17.44 -18.82
N ASN A 75 -14.39 -18.23 -17.83
CA ASN A 75 -13.38 -17.93 -16.81
C ASN A 75 -12.06 -18.63 -17.18
N ALA A 76 -11.71 -18.65 -18.48
CA ALA A 76 -10.49 -19.29 -18.96
C ALA A 76 -9.27 -18.68 -18.25
N ALA A 77 -8.46 -19.55 -17.65
CA ALA A 77 -7.29 -19.16 -16.90
C ALA A 77 -6.06 -19.89 -17.41
N TYR A 78 -4.91 -19.24 -17.30
CA TYR A 78 -3.65 -19.72 -17.86
C TYR A 78 -2.53 -19.53 -16.86
N LYS A 79 -1.42 -20.23 -17.09
CA LYS A 79 -0.14 -19.97 -16.45
C LYS A 79 0.98 -20.06 -17.47
N PHE A 80 2.09 -19.37 -17.20
CA PHE A 80 3.33 -19.67 -17.90
C PHE A 80 3.79 -21.09 -17.58
N ALA A 81 4.34 -21.79 -18.57
CA ALA A 81 4.88 -23.12 -18.35
C ALA A 81 6.05 -23.12 -17.35
N HIS A 82 6.80 -22.02 -17.29
CA HIS A 82 7.88 -21.79 -16.34
C HIS A 82 8.11 -20.29 -16.11
N ASP A 83 8.51 -19.91 -14.89
CA ASP A 83 8.86 -18.53 -14.51
C ASP A 83 9.88 -17.86 -15.45
N ARG A 84 10.81 -18.62 -16.04
CA ARG A 84 11.80 -18.07 -16.99
C ARG A 84 11.17 -17.55 -18.28
N ILE A 85 10.03 -18.11 -18.69
CA ILE A 85 9.29 -17.65 -19.87
C ILE A 85 8.62 -16.32 -19.56
N GLN A 86 7.99 -16.20 -18.38
CA GLN A 86 7.43 -14.94 -17.92
C GLN A 86 8.51 -13.85 -17.86
N GLN A 87 9.66 -14.14 -17.24
CA GLN A 87 10.77 -13.20 -17.14
C GLN A 87 11.31 -12.78 -18.51
N ALA A 88 11.47 -13.73 -19.44
CA ALA A 88 11.92 -13.44 -20.80
C ALA A 88 10.91 -12.59 -21.57
N ALA A 89 9.61 -12.90 -21.48
CA ALA A 89 8.56 -12.10 -22.10
C ALA A 89 8.49 -10.69 -21.52
N TYR A 90 8.56 -10.54 -20.18
CA TYR A 90 8.57 -9.23 -19.52
C TYR A 90 9.80 -8.38 -19.91
N ALA A 91 10.96 -9.03 -20.06
CA ALA A 91 12.21 -8.36 -20.43
C ALA A 91 12.25 -7.86 -21.88
N LEU A 92 11.34 -8.32 -22.75
CA LEU A 92 11.24 -7.84 -24.13
C LEU A 92 10.52 -6.49 -24.25
N LEU A 93 9.80 -6.06 -23.21
CA LEU A 93 9.19 -4.73 -23.15
C LEU A 93 10.22 -3.70 -22.73
N ASP A 94 10.18 -2.53 -23.34
CA ASP A 94 10.88 -1.37 -22.78
C ASP A 94 10.15 -0.82 -21.53
N GLU A 95 10.80 0.11 -20.82
CA GLU A 95 10.23 0.65 -19.58
C GLU A 95 8.94 1.46 -19.81
N ALA A 96 8.80 2.15 -20.93
CA ALA A 96 7.58 2.91 -21.24
C ALA A 96 6.41 1.97 -21.52
N GLU A 97 6.66 0.88 -22.25
CA GLU A 97 5.66 -0.15 -22.51
C GLU A 97 5.22 -0.88 -21.25
N LYS A 98 6.16 -1.19 -20.33
CA LYS A 98 5.84 -1.78 -19.02
C LYS A 98 4.94 -0.84 -18.23
N GLN A 99 5.32 0.44 -18.11
CA GLN A 99 4.53 1.43 -17.37
C GLN A 99 3.11 1.55 -17.93
N ALA A 100 2.95 1.60 -19.25
CA ALA A 100 1.65 1.68 -19.90
C ALA A 100 0.79 0.42 -19.64
N ALA A 101 1.39 -0.77 -19.76
CA ALA A 101 0.71 -2.02 -19.48
C ALA A 101 0.25 -2.10 -18.01
N HIS A 102 1.13 -1.79 -17.06
CA HIS A 102 0.79 -1.75 -15.64
C HIS A 102 -0.29 -0.70 -15.33
N GLN A 103 -0.26 0.48 -15.97
CA GLN A 103 -1.32 1.48 -15.79
C GLN A 103 -2.69 0.92 -16.20
N GLN A 104 -2.75 0.28 -17.38
CA GLN A 104 -3.99 -0.24 -17.93
C GLN A 104 -4.55 -1.40 -17.09
N ILE A 105 -3.70 -2.35 -16.71
CA ILE A 105 -4.09 -3.48 -15.85
C ILE A 105 -4.57 -2.97 -14.49
N GLY A 106 -3.80 -2.09 -13.85
CA GLY A 106 -4.14 -1.56 -12.52
C GLY A 106 -5.47 -0.79 -12.51
N ARG A 107 -5.73 0.04 -13.53
CA ARG A 107 -7.00 0.79 -13.67
C ARG A 107 -8.19 -0.15 -13.83
N TYR A 108 -8.03 -1.20 -14.63
CA TYR A 108 -9.08 -2.20 -14.80
C TYR A 108 -9.37 -2.95 -13.50
N LEU A 109 -8.35 -3.44 -12.82
CA LEU A 109 -8.52 -4.15 -11.55
C LEU A 109 -9.22 -3.25 -10.51
N LEU A 110 -8.85 -1.97 -10.46
CA LEU A 110 -9.50 -0.99 -9.59
C LEU A 110 -10.99 -0.79 -9.93
N GLN A 111 -11.33 -0.73 -11.21
CA GLN A 111 -12.72 -0.61 -11.67
C GLN A 111 -13.51 -1.89 -11.38
N ALA A 112 -12.95 -3.06 -11.68
CA ALA A 112 -13.58 -4.36 -11.52
C ALA A 112 -13.85 -4.70 -10.04
N ALA A 113 -12.96 -4.29 -9.13
CA ALA A 113 -13.14 -4.49 -7.71
C ALA A 113 -14.32 -3.67 -7.12
N GLY A 114 -14.75 -2.60 -7.79
CA GLY A 114 -15.79 -1.70 -7.28
C GLY A 114 -15.38 -1.02 -5.97
N ALA A 115 -16.36 -0.52 -5.21
CA ALA A 115 -16.10 0.07 -3.89
C ALA A 115 -15.85 -1.03 -2.83
N ASP A 116 -16.69 -2.06 -2.82
CA ASP A 116 -16.69 -3.08 -1.76
C ASP A 116 -15.54 -4.08 -1.86
N GLY A 117 -15.02 -4.33 -3.07
CA GLY A 117 -13.91 -5.26 -3.29
C GLY A 117 -12.52 -4.60 -3.27
N ARG A 118 -12.45 -3.27 -3.25
CA ARG A 118 -11.20 -2.51 -3.42
C ARG A 118 -10.17 -2.83 -2.35
N GLU A 119 -10.58 -2.81 -1.08
CA GLU A 119 -9.67 -3.09 0.03
C GLU A 119 -9.14 -4.52 -0.03
N ALA A 120 -9.97 -5.48 -0.43
CA ALA A 120 -9.56 -6.88 -0.60
C ALA A 120 -8.47 -7.02 -1.68
N ALA A 121 -8.65 -6.36 -2.83
CA ALA A 121 -7.76 -6.41 -3.99
C ALA A 121 -6.59 -5.40 -3.97
N ILE A 122 -6.47 -4.56 -2.93
CA ILE A 122 -5.62 -3.37 -2.94
C ILE A 122 -4.15 -3.65 -3.28
N PHE A 123 -3.57 -4.73 -2.77
CA PHE A 123 -2.17 -5.08 -3.03
C PHE A 123 -1.94 -5.44 -4.50
N THR A 124 -2.84 -6.23 -5.09
CA THR A 124 -2.76 -6.57 -6.52
C THR A 124 -2.89 -5.32 -7.37
N ILE A 125 -3.83 -4.42 -7.06
CA ILE A 125 -4.01 -3.16 -7.77
C ILE A 125 -2.74 -2.30 -7.70
N LEU A 126 -2.17 -2.12 -6.50
CA LEU A 126 -0.99 -1.27 -6.30
C LEU A 126 0.29 -1.85 -6.90
N ASN A 127 0.43 -3.18 -7.00
CA ASN A 127 1.56 -3.80 -7.71
C ASN A 127 1.64 -3.34 -9.18
N HIS A 128 0.51 -2.93 -9.77
CA HIS A 128 0.49 -2.34 -11.10
C HIS A 128 0.53 -0.81 -11.04
N LEU A 129 -0.37 -0.17 -10.29
CA LEU A 129 -0.47 1.29 -10.33
C LEU A 129 0.77 2.02 -9.81
N ASN A 130 1.50 1.45 -8.84
CA ASN A 130 2.76 2.06 -8.37
C ASN A 130 3.88 2.01 -9.41
N LEU A 131 3.89 1.02 -10.31
CA LEU A 131 4.83 0.98 -11.43
C LEU A 131 4.47 1.99 -12.52
N ALA A 132 3.23 2.45 -12.57
CA ALA A 132 2.73 3.40 -13.55
C ALA A 132 2.80 4.87 -13.08
N GLN A 133 3.39 5.16 -11.91
CA GLN A 133 3.49 6.52 -11.36
C GLN A 133 4.07 7.56 -12.34
N PRO A 134 5.10 7.25 -13.17
CA PRO A 134 5.64 8.22 -14.12
C PRO A 134 4.66 8.69 -15.19
N LEU A 135 3.57 7.96 -15.42
CA LEU A 135 2.53 8.29 -16.40
C LEU A 135 1.39 9.14 -15.83
N LEU A 136 1.41 9.47 -14.53
CA LEU A 136 0.41 10.33 -13.92
C LEU A 136 0.66 11.79 -14.30
N THR A 137 -0.34 12.44 -14.87
CA THR A 137 -0.21 13.77 -15.49
C THR A 137 -0.79 14.90 -14.65
N THR A 138 -1.70 14.58 -13.73
CA THR A 138 -2.32 15.56 -12.83
C THR A 138 -2.02 15.24 -11.37
N GLN A 139 -2.16 16.27 -10.51
CA GLN A 139 -2.00 16.06 -9.07
C GLN A 139 -3.17 15.23 -8.50
N ASP A 140 -4.38 15.40 -9.02
CA ASP A 140 -5.55 14.60 -8.60
C ASP A 140 -5.32 13.10 -8.82
N GLU A 141 -4.78 12.70 -9.98
CA GLU A 141 -4.42 11.30 -10.25
C GLU A 141 -3.39 10.75 -9.25
N ARG A 142 -2.44 11.60 -8.83
CA ARG A 142 -1.42 11.22 -7.84
C ARG A 142 -2.02 11.09 -6.44
N ASP A 143 -2.92 11.98 -6.06
CA ASP A 143 -3.57 11.93 -4.75
C ASP A 143 -4.51 10.73 -4.62
N ASP A 144 -5.24 10.41 -5.69
CA ASP A 144 -6.05 9.20 -5.75
C ASP A 144 -5.19 7.95 -5.52
N LEU A 145 -4.02 7.86 -6.18
CA LEU A 145 -3.09 6.76 -5.95
C LEU A 145 -2.46 6.80 -4.56
N ALA A 146 -2.20 7.99 -4.00
CA ALA A 146 -1.71 8.13 -2.63
C ALA A 146 -2.73 7.65 -1.60
N ALA A 147 -4.03 7.91 -1.81
CA ALA A 147 -5.10 7.40 -0.97
C ALA A 147 -5.21 5.86 -1.03
N LEU A 148 -5.02 5.26 -2.21
CA LEU A 148 -4.93 3.81 -2.34
C LEU A 148 -3.73 3.23 -1.58
N ASN A 149 -2.57 3.90 -1.66
CA ASN A 149 -1.38 3.52 -0.90
C ASN A 149 -1.57 3.64 0.61
N LEU A 150 -2.33 4.64 1.09
CA LEU A 150 -2.70 4.74 2.51
C LEU A 150 -3.51 3.52 2.96
N ILE A 151 -4.52 3.11 2.19
CA ILE A 151 -5.35 1.92 2.48
C ILE A 151 -4.49 0.66 2.54
N ALA A 152 -3.58 0.48 1.58
CA ALA A 152 -2.67 -0.67 1.59
C ALA A 152 -1.70 -0.64 2.78
N GLY A 153 -1.16 0.54 3.12
CA GLY A 153 -0.34 0.76 4.31
C GLY A 153 -1.08 0.34 5.58
N GLN A 154 -2.32 0.81 5.78
CA GLN A 154 -3.18 0.45 6.90
C GLN A 154 -3.44 -1.06 6.97
N LYS A 155 -3.79 -1.67 5.84
CA LYS A 155 -4.05 -3.11 5.76
C LYS A 155 -2.81 -3.94 6.08
N ALA A 156 -1.65 -3.53 5.58
CA ALA A 156 -0.37 -4.16 5.86
C ALA A 156 0.02 -4.03 7.34
N MET A 157 -0.20 -2.85 7.96
CA MET A 157 0.00 -2.63 9.40
C MET A 157 -0.85 -3.58 10.25
N THR A 158 -2.14 -3.72 9.94
CA THR A 158 -3.05 -4.65 10.65
C THR A 158 -2.60 -6.11 10.56
N SER A 159 -1.88 -6.47 9.48
CA SER A 159 -1.33 -7.81 9.26
C SER A 159 0.11 -7.97 9.79
N ALA A 160 0.63 -6.98 10.52
CA ALA A 160 2.01 -6.92 11.00
C ALA A 160 3.09 -6.96 9.89
N ALA A 161 2.73 -6.62 8.65
CA ALA A 161 3.64 -6.51 7.51
C ALA A 161 4.24 -5.10 7.42
N PHE A 162 5.08 -4.74 8.40
CA PHE A 162 5.53 -3.36 8.61
C PHE A 162 6.43 -2.81 7.49
N LEU A 163 7.32 -3.61 6.92
CA LEU A 163 8.15 -3.19 5.77
C LEU A 163 7.31 -2.91 4.51
N PRO A 164 6.41 -3.83 4.08
CA PRO A 164 5.47 -3.50 3.00
C PRO A 164 4.59 -2.28 3.29
N ALA A 165 4.11 -2.13 4.54
CA ALA A 165 3.34 -0.94 4.92
C ALA A 165 4.15 0.34 4.72
N LEU A 166 5.41 0.32 5.16
CA LEU A 166 6.35 1.42 5.00
C LEU A 166 6.55 1.80 3.52
N ASP A 167 6.68 0.82 2.62
CA ASP A 167 6.87 1.05 1.18
C ASP A 167 5.64 1.72 0.54
N TYR A 168 4.43 1.25 0.88
CA TYR A 168 3.19 1.86 0.40
C TYR A 168 3.03 3.29 0.94
N LEU A 169 3.21 3.49 2.24
CA LEU A 169 3.06 4.82 2.86
C LEU A 169 4.10 5.81 2.31
N SER A 170 5.34 5.37 2.09
CA SER A 170 6.39 6.18 1.45
C SER A 170 6.01 6.58 0.03
N SER A 171 5.44 5.64 -0.74
CA SER A 171 4.96 5.91 -2.09
C SER A 171 3.83 6.95 -2.08
N GLY A 172 2.89 6.83 -1.13
CA GLY A 172 1.83 7.82 -0.95
C GLY A 172 2.36 9.21 -0.62
N ILE A 173 3.34 9.32 0.30
CA ILE A 173 4.00 10.60 0.64
C ILE A 173 4.68 11.22 -0.58
N HIS A 174 5.36 10.42 -1.40
CA HIS A 174 6.00 10.91 -2.62
C HIS A 174 4.98 11.47 -3.62
N LEU A 175 3.82 10.82 -3.76
CA LEU A 175 2.78 11.18 -4.72
C LEU A 175 2.06 12.49 -4.35
N VAL A 176 1.74 12.71 -3.07
CA VAL A 176 1.02 13.93 -2.64
C VAL A 176 1.88 15.19 -2.77
N GLY A 177 3.21 15.05 -2.66
CA GLY A 177 4.17 16.15 -2.82
C GLY A 177 4.21 17.14 -1.65
N GLN A 178 5.09 18.15 -1.75
CA GLN A 178 5.37 19.08 -0.63
C GLN A 178 4.22 20.03 -0.29
N ALA A 179 3.44 20.47 -1.30
CA ALA A 179 2.30 21.37 -1.10
C ALA A 179 1.07 20.65 -0.50
N ALA A 180 1.16 19.36 -0.20
CA ALA A 180 0.04 18.53 0.23
C ALA A 180 -0.53 18.93 1.60
N TRP A 181 0.30 19.46 2.50
CA TRP A 181 -0.14 19.92 3.82
C TRP A 181 -1.23 21.01 3.76
N GLU A 182 -1.17 21.89 2.76
CA GLU A 182 -2.18 22.93 2.53
C GLU A 182 -3.38 22.39 1.74
N ARG A 183 -3.11 21.57 0.71
CA ARG A 183 -4.10 21.15 -0.29
C ARG A 183 -4.96 19.96 0.15
N ILE A 184 -4.36 18.96 0.79
CA ILE A 184 -5.00 17.70 1.18
C ILE A 184 -4.52 17.23 2.56
N TYR A 185 -4.75 18.10 3.55
CA TYR A 185 -4.24 17.95 4.91
C TYR A 185 -4.50 16.58 5.54
N ASP A 186 -5.75 16.07 5.50
CA ASP A 186 -6.12 14.84 6.20
C ASP A 186 -5.39 13.61 5.65
N LEU A 187 -5.29 13.49 4.32
CA LEU A 187 -4.53 12.41 3.67
C LEU A 187 -3.04 12.52 4.02
N THR A 188 -2.49 13.72 3.95
CA THR A 188 -1.06 13.99 4.22
C THR A 188 -0.71 13.65 5.67
N MET A 189 -1.57 14.06 6.61
CA MET A 189 -1.45 13.78 8.03
C MET A 189 -1.49 12.28 8.30
N ALA A 190 -2.46 11.57 7.71
CA ALA A 190 -2.60 10.13 7.88
C ALA A 190 -1.40 9.36 7.29
N LEU A 191 -0.91 9.75 6.12
CA LEU A 191 0.27 9.16 5.48
C LEU A 191 1.50 9.31 6.35
N HIS A 192 1.87 10.54 6.76
CA HIS A 192 3.09 10.77 7.54
C HIS A 192 3.02 10.13 8.93
N THR A 193 1.87 10.21 9.60
CA THR A 193 1.68 9.62 10.92
C THR A 193 1.87 8.11 10.89
N GLN A 194 1.21 7.42 9.95
CA GLN A 194 1.33 5.97 9.84
C GLN A 194 2.70 5.54 9.31
N ALA A 195 3.31 6.34 8.43
CA ALA A 195 4.65 6.07 7.95
C ALA A 195 5.65 6.12 9.12
N ALA A 196 5.53 7.10 10.01
CA ALA A 196 6.34 7.17 11.24
C ALA A 196 6.17 5.91 12.10
N SER A 197 4.93 5.46 12.33
CA SER A 197 4.66 4.21 13.06
C SER A 197 5.26 2.98 12.36
N ALA A 198 5.08 2.84 11.05
CA ALA A 198 5.59 1.72 10.26
C ALA A 198 7.14 1.68 10.25
N ALA A 199 7.78 2.85 10.14
CA ALA A 199 9.22 2.98 10.21
C ALA A 199 9.76 2.58 11.58
N TYR A 200 9.10 3.01 12.68
CA TYR A 200 9.45 2.58 14.02
C TYR A 200 9.36 1.05 14.18
N LEU A 201 8.25 0.45 13.78
CA LEU A 201 8.05 -1.01 13.89
C LEU A 201 8.99 -1.82 13.00
N SER A 202 9.56 -1.18 11.98
CA SER A 202 10.58 -1.75 11.10
C SER A 202 12.02 -1.40 11.51
N GLY A 203 12.23 -0.68 12.63
CA GLY A 203 13.56 -0.26 13.11
C GLY A 203 14.22 0.87 12.32
N GLN A 204 13.48 1.53 11.41
CA GLN A 204 13.94 2.63 10.57
C GLN A 204 13.84 3.98 11.30
N TYR A 205 14.52 4.12 12.44
CA TYR A 205 14.37 5.25 13.36
C TYR A 205 14.67 6.62 12.72
N ALA A 206 15.66 6.71 11.84
CA ALA A 206 15.99 7.96 11.16
C ALA A 206 14.85 8.42 10.22
N GLN A 207 14.16 7.48 9.58
CA GLN A 207 13.02 7.79 8.71
C GLN A 207 11.77 8.12 9.54
N MET A 208 11.56 7.38 10.64
CA MET A 208 10.50 7.68 11.60
C MET A 208 10.60 9.12 12.13
N ASN A 209 11.80 9.53 12.57
CA ASN A 209 12.01 10.88 13.10
C ASN A 209 11.72 11.96 12.06
N ARG A 210 12.13 11.76 10.79
CA ARG A 210 11.85 12.72 9.71
C ARG A 210 10.36 12.93 9.49
N TRP A 211 9.58 11.85 9.43
CA TRP A 211 8.14 11.98 9.22
C TRP A 211 7.38 12.44 10.47
N ALA A 212 7.85 12.09 11.66
CA ALA A 212 7.31 12.63 12.90
C ALA A 212 7.52 14.16 12.98
N GLU A 213 8.68 14.66 12.55
CA GLU A 213 8.97 16.10 12.48
C GLU A 213 8.06 16.82 11.48
N GLU A 214 7.77 16.22 10.32
CA GLU A 214 6.78 16.76 9.37
C GLU A 214 5.39 16.91 10.00
N VAL A 215 4.92 15.90 10.74
CA VAL A 215 3.63 15.93 11.45
C VAL A 215 3.63 16.99 12.56
N ILE A 216 4.71 17.09 13.35
CA ILE A 216 4.82 18.09 14.43
C ILE A 216 4.84 19.50 13.86
N THR A 217 5.51 19.71 12.73
CA THR A 217 5.65 21.03 12.10
C THR A 217 4.34 21.50 11.47
N HIS A 218 3.60 20.61 10.81
CA HIS A 218 2.41 20.97 10.04
C HIS A 218 1.08 20.68 10.75
N GLY A 219 1.11 19.96 11.88
CA GLY A 219 -0.09 19.65 12.67
C GLY A 219 -0.80 20.91 13.15
N ARG A 220 -2.08 21.04 12.79
CA ARG A 220 -2.94 22.19 13.11
C ARG A 220 -3.37 22.20 14.57
N THR A 221 -3.48 21.02 15.18
CA THR A 221 -3.81 20.87 16.60
C THR A 221 -2.80 20.00 17.31
N LEU A 222 -2.70 20.16 18.64
CA LEU A 222 -1.88 19.27 19.45
C LEU A 222 -2.34 17.82 19.39
N LEU A 223 -3.65 17.60 19.20
CA LEU A 223 -4.22 16.25 19.04
C LEU A 223 -3.75 15.57 17.76
N ASP A 224 -3.55 16.33 16.67
CA ASP A 224 -3.02 15.79 15.42
C ASP A 224 -1.58 15.28 15.59
N GLN A 225 -0.81 15.91 16.48
CA GLN A 225 0.58 15.57 16.75
C GLN A 225 0.74 14.42 17.75
N THR A 226 -0.28 14.13 18.58
CA THR A 226 -0.22 13.11 19.63
C THR A 226 0.27 11.74 19.11
N PRO A 227 -0.25 11.19 18.00
CA PRO A 227 0.15 9.85 17.55
C PRO A 227 1.65 9.72 17.23
N VAL A 228 2.28 10.78 16.70
CA VAL A 228 3.72 10.74 16.43
C VAL A 228 4.56 10.94 17.69
N TYR A 229 4.10 11.73 18.66
CA TYR A 229 4.75 11.78 19.98
C TYR A 229 4.69 10.43 20.70
N GLU A 230 3.56 9.73 20.65
CA GLU A 230 3.46 8.36 21.17
C GLU A 230 4.47 7.44 20.48
N THR A 231 4.59 7.53 19.16
CA THR A 231 5.55 6.75 18.37
C THR A 231 7.00 7.06 18.79
N ILE A 232 7.36 8.34 18.98
CA ILE A 232 8.70 8.76 19.46
C ILE A 232 8.97 8.18 20.86
N ILE A 233 8.03 8.29 21.79
CA ILE A 233 8.17 7.78 23.16
C ILE A 233 8.36 6.26 23.17
N GLN A 234 7.58 5.53 22.38
CA GLN A 234 7.71 4.08 22.22
C GLN A 234 9.06 3.70 21.61
N ALA A 235 9.48 4.40 20.55
CA ALA A 235 10.77 4.17 19.91
C ALA A 235 11.95 4.42 20.85
N SER A 236 11.92 5.49 21.65
CA SER A 236 12.94 5.79 22.65
C SER A 236 12.94 4.74 23.78
N THR A 237 11.76 4.30 24.23
CA THR A 237 11.63 3.23 25.23
C THR A 237 12.24 1.92 24.73
N HIS A 238 11.95 1.52 23.49
CA HIS A 238 12.51 0.32 22.86
C HIS A 238 14.02 0.40 22.64
N GLN A 239 14.56 1.60 22.42
CA GLN A 239 16.00 1.85 22.35
C GLN A 239 16.67 2.01 23.74
N ASN A 240 15.94 1.79 24.83
CA ASN A 240 16.40 2.00 26.21
C ASN A 240 16.86 3.45 26.51
N LYS A 241 16.33 4.43 25.77
CA LYS A 241 16.53 5.88 25.96
C LYS A 241 15.40 6.43 26.84
N LEU A 242 15.30 5.92 28.07
CA LEU A 242 14.18 6.22 28.97
C LEU A 242 14.11 7.70 29.37
N ASP A 243 15.25 8.36 29.52
CA ASP A 243 15.29 9.80 29.81
C ASP A 243 14.72 10.63 28.65
N GLU A 244 15.06 10.30 27.40
CA GLU A 244 14.50 10.97 26.21
C GLU A 244 12.99 10.73 26.11
N ALA A 245 12.54 9.49 26.32
CA ALA A 245 11.12 9.16 26.34
C ALA A 245 10.35 9.96 27.40
N LEU A 246 10.90 10.08 28.62
CA LEU A 246 10.30 10.85 29.70
C LEU A 246 10.29 12.35 29.40
N ASP A 247 11.38 12.89 28.86
CA ASP A 247 11.50 14.31 28.53
C ASP A 247 10.51 14.70 27.42
N THR A 248 10.35 13.86 26.38
CA THR A 248 9.30 14.04 25.37
C THR A 248 7.91 14.01 26.00
N ALA A 249 7.60 13.00 26.82
CA ALA A 249 6.29 12.83 27.45
C ALA A 249 5.91 13.99 28.37
N VAL A 250 6.82 14.45 29.23
CA VAL A 250 6.57 15.59 30.13
C VAL A 250 6.40 16.89 29.34
N THR A 251 7.19 17.08 28.28
CA THR A 251 7.09 18.27 27.43
C THR A 251 5.73 18.36 26.75
N ILE A 252 5.25 17.26 26.15
CA ILE A 252 3.96 17.26 25.46
C ILE A 252 2.78 17.38 26.43
N LEU A 253 2.83 16.71 27.59
CA LEU A 253 1.79 16.82 28.62
C LEU A 253 1.64 18.24 29.14
N LYS A 254 2.74 18.98 29.27
CA LYS A 254 2.69 20.39 29.66
C LYS A 254 1.92 21.24 28.65
N GLN A 255 2.00 20.92 27.36
CA GLN A 255 1.22 21.59 26.31
C GLN A 255 -0.28 21.26 26.41
N PHE A 256 -0.64 20.08 26.92
CA PHE A 256 -2.00 19.72 27.33
C PHE A 256 -2.42 20.31 28.70
N ALA A 257 -1.66 21.26 29.24
CA ALA A 257 -1.85 21.82 30.59
C ALA A 257 -1.75 20.79 31.74
N VAL A 258 -1.19 19.60 31.47
CA VAL A 258 -0.91 18.56 32.47
C VAL A 258 0.53 18.70 32.93
N THR A 259 0.72 19.19 34.16
CA THR A 259 2.06 19.36 34.74
C THR A 259 2.43 18.15 35.58
N ILE A 260 3.42 17.38 35.12
CA ILE A 260 4.01 16.27 35.87
C ILE A 260 5.47 16.62 36.22
N PRO A 261 5.87 16.58 37.50
CA PRO A 261 7.26 16.79 37.88
C PRO A 261 8.13 15.62 37.41
N ARG A 262 9.30 15.93 36.82
CA ARG A 262 10.28 14.94 36.34
C ARG A 262 10.66 13.90 37.40
N HIS A 263 10.74 14.33 38.66
CA HIS A 263 10.95 13.47 39.81
C HIS A 263 9.76 13.59 40.77
N PRO A 264 8.68 12.80 40.58
CA PRO A 264 7.54 12.86 41.46
C PRO A 264 7.94 12.41 42.87
N THR A 265 7.42 13.13 43.87
CA THR A 265 7.62 12.80 45.28
C THR A 265 6.28 12.42 45.88
N ARG A 266 6.26 11.83 47.08
CA ARG A 266 5.00 11.47 47.76
C ARG A 266 4.04 12.66 47.91
N ARG A 267 4.54 13.89 47.98
CA ARG A 267 3.74 15.12 48.07
C ARG A 267 2.96 15.42 46.79
N HIS A 268 3.48 15.01 45.63
CA HIS A 268 2.78 15.13 44.34
C HIS A 268 1.77 13.98 44.13
N LEU A 269 2.11 12.77 44.59
CA LEU A 269 1.30 11.58 44.37
C LEU A 269 0.03 11.51 45.23
N LEU A 270 0.13 11.86 46.52
CA LEU A 270 -1.00 11.72 47.45
C LEU A 270 -2.22 12.57 47.07
N PRO A 271 -2.09 13.87 46.73
CA PRO A 271 -3.23 14.68 46.29
C PRO A 271 -3.85 14.16 44.99
N ALA A 272 -3.02 13.79 44.01
CA ALA A 272 -3.48 13.25 42.73
C ALA A 272 -4.29 11.95 42.93
N LEU A 273 -3.79 11.03 43.75
CA LEU A 273 -4.47 9.76 44.03
C LEU A 273 -5.80 9.94 44.77
N LEU A 274 -5.86 10.91 45.69
CA LEU A 274 -7.11 11.28 46.37
C LEU A 274 -8.12 11.92 45.38
N GLN A 275 -7.65 12.80 44.51
CA GLN A 275 -8.48 13.42 43.46
C GLN A 275 -9.03 12.37 42.50
N THR A 276 -8.19 11.46 42.00
CA THR A 276 -8.61 10.34 41.14
C THR A 276 -9.63 9.46 41.85
N LYS A 277 -9.39 9.04 43.11
CA LYS A 277 -10.37 8.27 43.90
C LYS A 277 -11.71 9.01 44.06
N ARG A 278 -11.68 10.33 44.22
CA ARG A 278 -12.91 11.15 44.31
C ARG A 278 -13.67 11.18 42.99
N LEU A 279 -12.97 11.37 41.86
CA LEU A 279 -13.56 11.41 40.52
C LEU A 279 -14.12 10.05 40.06
N LEU A 280 -13.51 8.96 40.51
CA LEU A 280 -13.96 7.60 40.25
C LEU A 280 -15.05 7.12 41.22
N ARG A 281 -15.35 7.87 42.28
CA ARG A 281 -16.33 7.46 43.29
C ARG A 281 -17.72 7.40 42.67
N GLY A 282 -18.34 6.22 42.74
CA GLY A 282 -19.68 5.98 42.19
C GLY A 282 -19.73 5.79 40.67
N LYS A 283 -18.57 5.73 39.99
CA LYS A 283 -18.48 5.32 38.59
C LYS A 283 -18.22 3.82 38.52
N SER A 284 -19.04 3.10 37.76
CA SER A 284 -18.78 1.71 37.38
C SER A 284 -17.73 1.63 36.27
N ALA A 285 -17.21 0.43 36.00
CA ALA A 285 -16.31 0.22 34.86
C ALA A 285 -16.99 0.58 33.52
N ASP A 286 -18.29 0.30 33.39
CA ASP A 286 -19.07 0.61 32.19
C ASP A 286 -19.24 2.13 31.99
N ASP A 287 -19.41 2.90 33.09
CA ASP A 287 -19.48 4.38 33.02
C ASP A 287 -18.18 5.01 32.51
N LEU A 288 -17.05 4.36 32.77
CA LEU A 288 -15.73 4.82 32.30
C LEU A 288 -15.48 4.45 30.84
N LEU A 289 -15.98 3.29 30.39
CA LEU A 289 -15.90 2.87 28.99
C LEU A 289 -16.76 3.73 28.05
N MET A 290 -17.84 4.34 28.57
CA MET A 290 -18.73 5.22 27.81
C MET A 290 -18.30 6.70 27.83
N CYS A 291 -17.26 7.07 28.59
CA CYS A 291 -16.70 8.42 28.55
C CYS A 291 -15.97 8.60 27.21
N ARG A 292 -16.52 9.46 26.32
CA ARG A 292 -15.78 9.92 25.15
C ARG A 292 -14.58 10.79 25.57
N PRO A 293 -13.45 10.73 24.85
CA PRO A 293 -12.29 11.60 25.11
C PRO A 293 -12.64 13.08 24.95
#